data_AF-A0A2D6P3V8-F1
#
_entry.id   AF-A0A2D6P3V8-F1
#
_cell.length_a   1.000
_cell.length_b   1.000
_cell.length_c   1.000
_cell.angle_alpha   90.00
_cell.angle_beta   90.00
_cell.angle_gamma   90.00
#
_symmetry.space_group_name_H-M   'P 1'
#
loop_
_entity.id
_entity.type
_entity.pdbx_description
1 polymer ?
#
loop_
_entity_poly.entity_id
_entity_poly.type
_entity_poly.pdbx_seq_one_letter_code
_entity_poly.pdbx_strand_id
1 'polypeptide(L)' 'MKLFLKGFKKGMRDFGENISTVVNSILLSFVYLIGVGVTSFIAKRFNKKFLDFKKEENDSYWSKLNLRKKPLKEYFRQF' A
#
# COMPACT_ATOMS: atom_id res chain seq x y z
N MET A 1 -42.91 21.91 -19.84
CA MET A 1 -41.80 22.88 -19.58
C MET A 1 -41.16 22.73 -18.19
N LYS A 2 -41.93 22.68 -17.09
CA LYS A 2 -41.37 22.54 -15.71
C LYS A 2 -40.48 21.29 -15.49
N LEU A 3 -40.86 20.14 -16.08
CA LEU A 3 -40.07 18.90 -16.03
C LEU A 3 -38.71 19.02 -16.74
N PHE A 4 -38.69 19.71 -17.88
CA PHE A 4 -37.46 19.96 -18.65
C PHE A 4 -36.47 20.82 -17.86
N LEU A 5 -36.94 21.92 -17.26
CA LEU A 5 -36.12 22.78 -16.39
C LEU A 5 -35.61 22.05 -15.15
N LYS A 6 -36.43 21.18 -14.56
CA LYS A 6 -36.02 20.35 -13.41
C LYS A 6 -34.94 19.33 -13.80
N GLY A 7 -35.09 18.68 -14.96
CA GLY A 7 -34.09 17.78 -15.52
C GLY A 7 -32.78 18.50 -15.86
N PHE A 8 -32.87 19.67 -16.48
CA PHE A 8 -31.70 20.51 -16.81
C PHE A 8 -30.94 20.96 -15.56
N LYS A 9 -31.66 21.46 -14.53
CA LYS A 9 -31.04 21.84 -13.25
C LYS A 9 -30.35 20.67 -12.56
N LYS A 10 -30.96 19.47 -12.60
CA LYS A 10 -30.36 18.25 -12.05
C LYS A 10 -29.11 17.85 -12.83
N GLY A 11 -29.18 17.83 -14.16
CA GLY A 11 -28.04 17.51 -15.02
C GLY A 11 -26.85 18.47 -14.83
N MET A 12 -27.13 19.77 -14.66
CA MET A 12 -26.09 20.76 -14.40
C MET A 12 -25.42 20.55 -13.04
N ARG A 13 -26.18 20.14 -12.02
CA ARG A 13 -25.64 19.81 -10.70
C ARG A 13 -24.74 18.58 -10.76
N ASP A 14 -25.25 17.50 -11.36
CA ASP A 14 -24.51 16.24 -11.48
C ASP A 14 -23.24 16.41 -12.35
N PHE A 15 -23.29 17.28 -13.37
CA PHE A 15 -22.11 17.68 -14.16
C PHE A 15 -21.08 18.41 -13.31
N GLY A 16 -21.52 19.39 -12.50
CA GLY A 16 -20.63 20.13 -11.60
C GLY A 16 -19.97 19.22 -10.56
N GLU A 17 -20.73 18.29 -9.97
CA GLU A 17 -20.21 17.28 -9.04
C GLU A 17 -19.16 16.40 -9.71
N ASN A 18 -19.44 15.86 -10.90
CA ASN A 18 -18.49 15.02 -11.65
C ASN A 18 -17.20 15.76 -12.02
N ILE A 19 -17.29 16.99 -12.51
CA ILE A 19 -16.12 17.81 -12.83
C ILE A 19 -15.30 18.10 -11.57
N SER A 20 -15.97 18.42 -10.45
CA SER A 20 -15.29 18.63 -9.17
C SER A 20 -14.53 17.38 -8.72
N THR A 21 -15.14 16.19 -8.85
CA THR A 21 -14.47 14.92 -8.53
C THR A 21 -13.26 14.68 -9.42
N VAL A 22 -13.36 14.92 -10.73
CA VAL A 22 -12.25 14.74 -11.68
C VAL A 22 -11.10 15.69 -11.34
N VAL A 23 -11.39 16.98 -11.15
CA VAL A 23 -10.38 18.00 -10.83
C VAL A 23 -9.70 17.68 -9.50
N ASN A 24 -10.47 17.36 -8.46
CA ASN A 24 -9.90 16.96 -7.17
C ASN A 24 -9.03 15.72 -7.30
N SER A 25 -9.46 14.71 -8.06
CA SER A 25 -8.68 13.48 -8.26
C SER A 25 -7.34 13.76 -8.98
N ILE A 26 -7.34 14.64 -9.98
CA ILE A 26 -6.12 15.06 -10.68
C ILE A 26 -5.20 15.83 -9.71
N LEU A 27 -5.76 16.77 -8.95
CA LEU A 27 -4.99 17.57 -7.99
C LEU A 27 -4.38 16.68 -6.90
N LEU A 28 -5.16 15.79 -6.30
CA LEU A 28 -4.69 14.81 -5.32
C LEU A 28 -3.62 13.90 -5.91
N SER A 29 -3.81 13.40 -7.14
CA SER A 29 -2.82 12.57 -7.81
C SER A 29 -1.50 13.31 -8.00
N PHE A 30 -1.54 14.56 -8.45
CA PHE A 30 -0.34 15.39 -8.61
C PHE A 30 0.38 15.63 -7.27
N VAL A 31 -0.37 15.99 -6.22
CA VAL A 31 0.18 16.17 -4.87
C VAL A 31 0.78 14.87 -4.34
N TYR A 32 0.16 13.73 -4.61
CA TYR A 32 0.67 12.44 -4.16
C TYR A 32 1.95 12.05 -4.91
N LEU A 33 1.98 12.22 -6.23
CA LEU A 33 3.15 11.93 -7.04
C LEU A 33 4.33 12.84 -6.71
N ILE A 34 4.10 14.14 -6.50
CA ILE A 34 5.18 15.05 -6.12
C ILE A 34 5.54 14.87 -4.65
N GLY A 35 4.58 14.86 -3.74
CA GLY A 35 4.84 14.70 -2.30
C GLY A 35 5.52 13.37 -1.99
N VAL A 36 4.91 12.25 -2.37
CA VAL A 36 5.46 10.91 -2.11
C VAL A 36 6.62 10.57 -3.03
N GLY A 37 6.55 10.95 -4.31
CA GLY A 37 7.62 10.66 -5.27
C GLY A 37 8.90 11.44 -4.96
N VAL A 38 8.81 12.73 -4.64
CA VAL A 38 9.98 13.54 -4.25
C VAL A 38 10.52 13.07 -2.91
N THR A 39 9.67 12.78 -1.92
CA THR A 39 10.15 12.25 -0.62
C THR A 39 10.83 10.89 -0.76
N SER A 40 10.30 9.99 -1.59
CA SER A 40 10.93 8.70 -1.91
C SER A 40 12.27 8.88 -2.65
N PHE A 41 12.32 9.79 -3.63
CA PHE A 41 13.55 10.13 -4.34
C PHE A 41 14.63 10.68 -3.40
N ILE A 42 14.25 11.61 -2.52
CA ILE A 42 15.13 12.19 -1.50
C ILE A 42 15.59 11.11 -0.53
N ALA A 43 14.69 10.29 0.01
CA ALA A 43 15.03 9.22 0.95
C ALA A 43 15.99 8.20 0.33
N LYS A 44 15.80 7.86 -0.96
CA LYS A 44 16.71 7.02 -1.74
C LYS A 44 18.08 7.68 -1.90
N ARG A 45 18.15 9.00 -2.13
CA ARG A 45 19.42 9.75 -2.24
C ARG A 45 20.21 9.77 -0.92
N PHE A 46 19.51 9.77 0.22
CA PHE A 46 20.09 9.68 1.56
C PHE A 46 20.37 8.24 2.02
N ASN A 47 20.22 7.24 1.14
CA ASN A 47 20.51 5.84 1.43
C ASN A 47 19.77 5.30 2.67
N LYS A 48 18.67 5.96 3.09
CA LYS A 48 17.77 5.43 4.11
C LYS A 48 16.99 4.27 3.49
N LYS A 49 17.51 3.07 3.67
CA LYS A 49 16.79 1.83 3.38
C LYS A 49 15.60 1.72 4.33
N PHE A 50 14.39 1.93 3.82
CA PHE A 50 13.16 1.69 4.59
C PHE A 50 12.98 0.20 4.92
N LEU A 51 13.45 -0.68 4.04
CA LEU A 51 13.67 -2.10 4.33
C LEU A 51 15.17 -2.36 4.29
N ASP A 52 15.77 -2.53 5.46
CA ASP A 52 17.12 -3.10 5.56
C ASP A 52 17.00 -4.58 5.16
N PHE A 53 17.16 -4.88 3.86
CA PHE A 53 17.32 -6.25 3.34
C PHE A 53 18.67 -6.84 3.78
N LYS A 54 19.00 -6.72 5.06
CA LYS A 54 19.93 -7.65 5.68
C LYS A 54 19.22 -8.98 5.64
N LYS A 55 19.62 -9.80 4.67
CA LYS A 55 19.44 -11.23 4.74
C LYS A 55 20.22 -11.64 5.98
N GLU A 56 19.58 -11.60 7.15
CA GLU A 56 20.15 -12.21 8.33
C GLU A 56 20.39 -13.67 7.92
N GLU A 57 21.66 -14.07 7.86
CA GLU A 57 22.09 -15.47 7.82
C GLU A 57 21.72 -16.19 9.13
N ASN A 58 20.74 -15.68 9.87
CA ASN A 58 20.03 -16.46 10.85
C ASN A 58 19.25 -17.49 10.03
N ASP A 59 19.86 -18.67 9.89
CA ASP A 59 19.19 -19.94 9.66
C ASP A 59 17.80 -19.80 10.25
N SER A 60 16.81 -19.69 9.36
CA SER A 60 15.46 -19.38 9.75
C SER A 60 15.06 -20.28 10.93
N TYR A 61 14.22 -19.81 11.86
CA TYR A 61 13.72 -20.63 12.99
C TYR A 61 13.15 -22.00 12.57
N TRP A 62 12.90 -22.18 11.28
CA TRP A 62 12.80 -23.48 10.61
C TRP A 62 14.09 -24.28 10.73
N SER A 63 14.19 -25.11 11.78
CA SER A 63 15.10 -26.25 11.77
C SER A 63 14.81 -27.09 10.52
N LYS A 64 15.85 -27.46 9.75
CA LYS A 64 15.72 -28.43 8.65
C LYS A 64 15.00 -29.66 9.19
N LEU A 65 13.80 -29.94 8.69
CA LEU A 65 12.94 -31.01 9.18
C LEU A 65 13.65 -32.35 8.93
N ASN A 66 14.39 -32.82 9.92
CA ASN A 66 15.16 -34.05 9.82
C ASN A 66 14.15 -35.21 9.96
N LEU A 67 13.78 -35.85 8.84
CA LEU A 67 12.80 -36.95 8.78
C LEU A 67 13.25 -38.24 9.49
N ARG A 68 14.35 -38.19 10.26
CA ARG A 68 14.86 -39.30 11.07
C ARG A 68 14.33 -39.19 12.49
N LYS A 69 14.00 -40.32 13.11
CA LYS A 69 13.53 -40.39 14.50
C LYS A 69 14.58 -39.79 15.43
N LYS A 70 14.22 -38.70 16.13
CA LYS A 70 15.05 -38.08 17.17
C LYS A 70 14.93 -38.85 18.50
N PRO A 71 15.88 -38.72 19.43
CA PRO A 71 15.77 -39.34 20.74
C PRO A 71 14.54 -38.83 21.50
N LEU A 72 13.81 -39.74 22.17
CA LEU A 72 12.52 -39.48 22.82
C LEU A 72 12.53 -38.25 23.76
N LYS A 73 13.67 -37.99 24.42
CA LYS A 73 13.89 -36.83 25.30
C LYS A 73 13.72 -35.46 24.60
N GLU A 74 14.01 -35.35 23.31
CA GLU A 74 13.82 -34.08 22.58
C GLU A 74 12.35 -33.76 22.32
N TYR A 75 11.50 -34.78 22.15
CA TYR A 75 10.06 -34.59 21.94
C TYR A 75 9.35 -34.07 23.19
N PHE A 76 9.81 -34.44 24.39
CA PHE A 76 9.25 -33.96 25.66
C PHE A 76 9.56 -32.50 25.99
N ARG A 77 10.37 -31.81 25.17
CA ARG A 77 10.69 -30.38 25.34
C ARG A 77 9.89 -29.47 24.41
N GLN A 78 9.02 -30.02 23.57
CA GLN A 78 8.18 -29.25 22.63
C GLN A 78 6.79 -28.88 23.19
N PHE A 79 6.43 -29.42 24.35
CA PHE A 79 5.27 -29.04 25.15
C PHE A 79 5.75 -28.47 26.48
#